data_AF-A0A9X0KHS8-F1
#
_entry.id   AF-A0A9X0KHS8-F1
#
_cell.length_a   1.000
_cell.length_b   1.000
_cell.length_c   1.000
_cell.angle_alpha   90.00
_cell.angle_beta   90.00
_cell.angle_gamma   90.00
#
_symmetry.space_group_name_H-M   'P 1'
#
loop_
_entity.id
_entity.type
_entity.pdbx_description
1 polymer ?
#
loop_
_entity_poly.entity_id
_entity_poly.type
_entity_poly.pdbx_seq_one_letter_code
_entity_poly.pdbx_strand_id
1 'polypeptide(L)'
;MLKQSMHSFVLLYPNVLLEGWNVEKVSERYEGEKWGTFWFQVVTPTGMFRVKEFFLDIMEPVFPDSCISQAKGDCFQYKGLVYWKGINYKGKESYVTSIWKTQVEISVDHGYVKQDEMERFLFELQPVNMELGKTILHTSFHLLSFQAKRSEMGEIGRCREWNAPDDVSYVNLLIHEKLNWKLESVGCGNDETQYVYWDEVNKLYALWVCRHKNKAYYPISSWTMNYGPKQIINGLEFYSHPNRGTVVYEDLGNEQIAYVFRGNPCTNFEQVKELFACL
;
A
#
# COMPACT_ATOMS: atom_id res chain seq x y z
N MET A 1 21.47 -14.82 -14.94
CA MET A 1 20.18 -14.86 -15.67
C MET A 1 19.11 -15.29 -14.66
N LEU A 2 18.26 -14.37 -14.21
CA LEU A 2 17.17 -14.66 -13.27
C LEU A 2 16.13 -15.53 -14.02
N LYS A 3 15.72 -16.67 -13.43
CA LYS A 3 14.70 -17.54 -14.03
C LYS A 3 13.37 -16.79 -13.99
N GLN A 4 12.74 -16.61 -15.15
CA GLN A 4 11.38 -16.05 -15.25
C GLN A 4 10.39 -17.00 -14.59
N SER A 5 10.05 -16.74 -13.34
CA SER A 5 8.84 -17.24 -12.72
C SER A 5 8.01 -16.03 -12.32
N MET A 6 6.68 -16.12 -12.48
CA MET A 6 5.82 -14.96 -12.26
C MET A 6 5.76 -14.66 -10.76
N HIS A 7 6.20 -13.45 -10.41
CA HIS A 7 6.04 -12.88 -9.07
C HIS A 7 4.71 -12.13 -9.00
N SER A 8 4.16 -12.07 -7.78
CA SER A 8 3.01 -11.21 -7.43
C SER A 8 3.36 -9.70 -7.44
N PHE A 9 4.63 -9.35 -7.67
CA PHE A 9 5.16 -8.00 -7.68
C PHE A 9 6.31 -7.91 -8.69
N VAL A 10 6.71 -6.72 -9.10
CA VAL A 10 7.86 -6.57 -10.01
C VAL A 10 9.17 -6.52 -9.24
N LEU A 11 10.21 -7.17 -9.77
CA LEU A 11 11.58 -7.03 -9.25
C LEU A 11 12.16 -5.69 -9.71
N LEU A 12 12.48 -4.82 -8.76
CA LEU A 12 13.06 -3.51 -9.02
C LEU A 12 14.57 -3.53 -8.79
N TYR A 13 15.27 -2.77 -9.61
CA TYR A 13 16.72 -2.62 -9.50
C TYR A 13 17.12 -1.20 -9.91
N PRO A 14 18.14 -0.61 -9.30
CA PRO A 14 18.60 0.71 -9.69
C PRO A 14 19.09 0.70 -11.14
N ASN A 15 18.48 1.52 -11.99
CA ASN A 15 18.92 1.73 -13.36
C ASN A 15 20.31 2.41 -13.41
N VAL A 16 20.54 3.34 -12.48
CA VAL A 16 21.84 3.97 -12.26
C VAL A 16 22.19 3.90 -10.77
N LEU A 17 23.41 3.45 -10.47
CA LEU A 17 23.99 3.55 -9.13
C LEU A 17 24.82 4.84 -9.01
N LEU A 18 24.81 5.43 -7.82
CA LEU A 18 25.69 6.55 -7.51
C LEU A 18 27.16 6.08 -7.48
N GLU A 19 28.09 7.00 -7.72
CA GLU A 19 29.51 6.69 -7.72
C GLU A 19 29.94 6.09 -6.37
N GLY A 20 30.69 4.99 -6.42
CA GLY A 20 31.14 4.26 -5.24
C GLY A 20 30.05 3.42 -4.56
N TRP A 21 28.85 3.30 -5.14
CA TRP A 21 27.81 2.41 -4.64
C TRP A 21 27.84 1.08 -5.39
N ASN A 22 27.60 -0.01 -4.66
CA ASN A 22 27.57 -1.35 -5.22
C ASN A 22 26.47 -2.19 -4.58
N VAL A 23 25.77 -2.98 -5.40
CA VAL A 23 24.78 -3.95 -4.93
C VAL A 23 25.48 -5.26 -4.57
N GLU A 24 25.13 -5.80 -3.41
CA GLU A 24 25.60 -7.08 -2.89
C GLU A 24 24.42 -7.93 -2.40
N LYS A 25 24.68 -9.23 -2.19
CA LYS A 25 23.75 -10.18 -1.53
C LYS A 25 22.31 -10.08 -2.04
N VAL A 26 22.11 -10.40 -3.31
CA VAL A 26 20.79 -10.48 -3.92
C VAL A 26 20.13 -11.80 -3.54
N SER A 27 18.87 -11.76 -3.11
CA SER A 27 18.12 -12.94 -2.74
C SER A 27 16.64 -12.76 -3.09
N GLU A 28 16.10 -13.84 -3.64
CA GLU A 28 14.72 -13.92 -4.09
C GLU A 28 14.07 -15.11 -3.38
N ARG A 29 12.86 -14.89 -2.87
CA ARG A 29 12.01 -15.92 -2.30
C ARG A 29 10.72 -15.96 -3.10
N TYR A 30 10.43 -17.12 -3.67
CA TYR A 30 9.16 -17.39 -4.32
C TYR A 30 8.04 -17.49 -3.30
N GLU A 31 6.84 -17.12 -3.76
CA GLU A 31 5.62 -17.34 -3.00
C GLU A 31 5.43 -18.85 -2.78
N GLY A 32 5.20 -19.21 -1.52
CA GLY A 32 4.95 -20.57 -1.06
C GLY A 32 4.05 -20.46 0.18
N GLU A 33 4.35 -21.15 1.27
CA GLU A 33 3.68 -20.92 2.56
C GLU A 33 3.76 -19.46 3.06
N LYS A 34 4.70 -18.68 2.52
CA LYS A 34 4.87 -17.25 2.82
C LYS A 34 4.85 -16.46 1.51
N TRP A 35 4.53 -15.17 1.62
CA TRP A 35 4.59 -14.24 0.50
C TRP A 35 5.97 -14.22 -0.14
N GLY A 36 5.99 -14.00 -1.45
CA GLY A 36 7.22 -13.78 -2.19
C GLY A 36 7.92 -12.50 -1.72
N THR A 37 9.24 -12.50 -1.71
CA THR A 37 10.04 -11.30 -1.41
C THR A 37 11.28 -11.28 -2.28
N PHE A 38 11.70 -10.09 -2.68
CA PHE A 38 13.01 -9.86 -3.26
C PHE A 38 13.77 -8.91 -2.34
N TRP A 39 15.06 -9.16 -2.12
CA TRP A 39 15.88 -8.22 -1.36
C TRP A 39 17.32 -8.23 -1.85
N PHE A 40 17.97 -7.09 -1.69
CA PHE A 40 19.38 -6.93 -1.94
C PHE A 40 19.97 -5.89 -0.99
N GLN A 41 21.28 -5.90 -0.86
CA GLN A 41 22.03 -4.94 -0.05
C GLN A 41 22.71 -3.94 -0.97
N VAL A 42 22.80 -2.69 -0.55
CA VAL A 42 23.58 -1.66 -1.23
C VAL A 42 24.66 -1.19 -0.26
N VAL A 43 25.91 -1.27 -0.70
CA VAL A 43 27.07 -0.73 -0.01
C VAL A 43 27.38 0.62 -0.63
N THR A 44 27.67 1.59 0.22
CA THR A 44 27.96 2.99 -0.15
C THR A 44 29.27 3.41 0.56
N PRO A 45 29.90 4.52 0.16
CA PRO A 45 31.11 5.00 0.84
C PRO A 45 30.93 5.29 2.34
N THR A 46 29.70 5.63 2.77
CA THR A 46 29.42 6.08 4.15
C THR A 46 28.53 5.13 4.94
N GLY A 47 28.04 4.05 4.33
CA GLY A 47 27.08 3.17 4.96
C GLY A 47 26.62 2.01 4.09
N MET A 48 25.62 1.31 4.59
CA MET A 48 25.06 0.12 3.98
C MET A 48 23.58 0.05 4.31
N PHE A 49 22.75 -0.25 3.33
CA PHE A 49 21.32 -0.44 3.53
C PHE A 49 20.82 -1.65 2.76
N ARG A 50 19.64 -2.11 3.15
CA ARG A 50 18.94 -3.23 2.51
C ARG A 50 17.68 -2.72 1.87
N VAL A 51 17.46 -3.11 0.62
CA VAL A 51 16.20 -2.95 -0.09
C VAL A 51 15.45 -4.27 0.00
N LYS A 52 14.17 -4.22 0.34
CA LYS A 52 13.28 -5.38 0.40
C LYS A 52 11.95 -5.03 -0.26
N GLU A 53 11.58 -5.85 -1.22
CA GLU A 53 10.39 -5.74 -2.06
C GLU A 53 9.41 -6.87 -1.78
N PHE A 54 8.14 -6.53 -1.75
CA PHE A 54 7.02 -7.47 -1.63
C PHE A 54 5.73 -6.78 -2.06
N PHE A 55 4.68 -7.56 -2.30
CA PHE A 55 3.35 -7.02 -2.54
C PHE A 55 2.69 -6.55 -1.22
N LEU A 56 2.04 -5.38 -1.22
CA LEU A 56 1.40 -4.82 -0.01
C LEU A 56 0.01 -5.41 0.23
N ASP A 57 -0.06 -6.53 0.94
CA ASP A 57 -1.34 -7.11 1.38
C ASP A 57 -1.33 -7.68 2.80
N ILE A 58 -0.26 -7.40 3.56
CA ILE A 58 -0.17 -7.67 4.99
C ILE A 58 -1.02 -6.70 5.84
N MET A 59 -1.40 -5.56 5.25
CA MET A 59 -2.25 -4.50 5.79
C MET A 59 -3.21 -4.02 4.70
N GLU A 60 -4.05 -3.04 5.00
CA GLU A 60 -4.87 -2.39 3.98
C GLU A 60 -3.99 -1.81 2.85
N PRO A 61 -4.35 -2.04 1.57
CA PRO A 61 -3.47 -1.79 0.41
C PRO A 61 -3.17 -0.32 0.17
N VAL A 62 -3.89 0.56 0.86
CA VAL A 62 -3.75 2.01 0.84
C VAL A 62 -2.76 2.54 1.88
N PHE A 63 -2.33 1.71 2.85
CA PHE A 63 -1.48 2.14 3.96
C PHE A 63 -0.04 2.39 3.51
N PRO A 64 0.44 3.65 3.47
CA PRO A 64 1.64 3.99 2.72
C PRO A 64 2.96 3.72 3.46
N ASP A 65 2.95 3.65 4.79
CA ASP A 65 4.15 3.53 5.64
C ASP A 65 4.14 2.30 6.56
N SER A 66 3.57 1.19 6.09
CA SER A 66 3.35 -0.08 6.82
C SER A 66 4.58 -0.70 7.52
N CYS A 67 5.76 -0.20 7.23
CA CYS A 67 7.04 -0.73 7.69
C CYS A 67 7.76 0.20 8.68
N ILE A 68 7.22 1.40 8.89
CA ILE A 68 7.69 2.34 9.90
C ILE A 68 6.99 2.01 11.23
N SER A 69 7.77 1.94 12.30
CA SER A 69 7.26 1.59 13.63
C SER A 69 6.17 2.57 14.05
N GLN A 70 5.03 2.02 14.48
CA GLN A 70 3.87 2.78 14.97
C GLN A 70 3.36 3.84 13.99
N ALA A 71 3.62 3.68 12.68
CA ALA A 71 3.25 4.66 11.65
C ALA A 71 3.70 6.09 12.01
N LYS A 72 4.92 6.23 12.54
CA LYS A 72 5.54 7.53 12.88
C LYS A 72 6.53 8.00 11.81
N GLY A 73 6.25 7.67 10.55
CA GLY A 73 7.06 8.14 9.44
C GLY A 73 6.75 9.60 9.11
N ASP A 74 7.77 10.32 8.68
CA ASP A 74 7.64 11.61 8.02
C ASP A 74 7.51 11.38 6.51
N CYS A 75 6.56 12.08 5.88
CA CYS A 75 6.29 11.96 4.45
C CYS A 75 7.12 12.97 3.66
N PHE A 76 7.71 12.52 2.56
CA PHE A 76 8.52 13.31 1.65
C PHE A 76 8.14 13.04 0.20
N GLN A 77 8.57 13.94 -0.69
CA GLN A 77 8.35 13.80 -2.13
C GLN A 77 9.62 14.19 -2.89
N TYR A 78 10.00 13.35 -3.85
CA TYR A 78 11.12 13.60 -4.75
C TYR A 78 10.73 13.32 -6.20
N LYS A 79 10.72 14.36 -7.05
CA LYS A 79 10.35 14.25 -8.48
C LYS A 79 9.04 13.48 -8.72
N GLY A 80 8.02 13.72 -7.90
CA GLY A 80 6.74 13.03 -7.98
C GLY A 80 6.65 11.74 -7.15
N LEU A 81 7.77 11.10 -6.82
CA LEU A 81 7.80 9.91 -5.97
C LEU A 81 7.53 10.30 -4.51
N VAL A 82 6.46 9.74 -3.93
CA VAL A 82 6.15 9.89 -2.50
C VAL A 82 6.78 8.75 -1.72
N TYR A 83 7.47 9.06 -0.63
CA TYR A 83 8.04 8.07 0.27
C TYR A 83 7.98 8.55 1.72
N TRP A 84 8.14 7.62 2.63
CA TRP A 84 8.13 7.85 4.07
C TRP A 84 9.48 7.52 4.64
N LYS A 85 9.96 8.32 5.59
CA LYS A 85 11.20 8.09 6.33
C LYS A 85 10.87 8.01 7.82
N GLY A 86 11.47 7.06 8.54
CA GLY A 86 11.30 6.95 9.98
C GLY A 86 12.16 5.85 10.58
N ILE A 87 11.73 5.36 11.74
CA ILE A 87 12.41 4.26 12.44
C ILE A 87 11.55 3.00 12.33
N ASN A 88 12.11 1.89 11.84
CA ASN A 88 11.41 0.62 11.80
C ASN A 88 11.35 -0.06 13.19
N TYR A 89 10.62 -1.17 13.29
CA TYR A 89 10.43 -1.92 14.55
C TYR A 89 11.73 -2.47 15.16
N LYS A 90 12.85 -2.47 14.40
CA LYS A 90 14.19 -2.87 14.88
C LYS A 90 15.04 -1.68 15.30
N GLY A 91 14.48 -0.48 15.36
CA GLY A 91 15.22 0.73 15.74
C GLY A 91 16.15 1.27 14.65
N LYS A 92 15.98 0.86 13.38
CA LYS A 92 16.82 1.32 12.26
C LYS A 92 16.14 2.44 11.49
N GLU A 93 16.93 3.40 11.01
CA GLU A 93 16.45 4.36 10.00
C GLU A 93 15.96 3.58 8.78
N SER A 94 14.78 3.92 8.29
CA SER A 94 14.12 3.20 7.21
C SER A 94 13.31 4.13 6.34
N TYR A 95 13.17 3.71 5.08
CA TYR A 95 12.39 4.39 4.07
C TYR A 95 11.35 3.42 3.50
N VAL A 96 10.19 3.93 3.12
CA VAL A 96 9.09 3.13 2.58
C VAL A 96 8.46 3.86 1.41
N THR A 97 8.26 3.16 0.30
CA THR A 97 7.48 3.68 -0.83
C THR A 97 6.71 2.56 -1.51
N SER A 98 5.75 2.94 -2.36
CA SER A 98 5.00 2.01 -3.20
C SER A 98 5.16 2.46 -4.65
N ILE A 99 5.71 1.59 -5.50
CA ILE A 99 5.89 1.84 -6.93
C ILE A 99 5.67 0.54 -7.69
N TRP A 100 5.08 0.61 -8.89
CA TRP A 100 4.83 -0.58 -9.72
C TRP A 100 4.02 -1.70 -9.04
N LYS A 101 3.07 -1.34 -8.15
CA LYS A 101 2.35 -2.27 -7.26
C LYS A 101 3.25 -3.10 -6.33
N THR A 102 4.49 -2.65 -6.13
CA THR A 102 5.46 -3.22 -5.20
C THR A 102 5.65 -2.28 -4.02
N GLN A 103 5.62 -2.82 -2.81
CA GLN A 103 6.09 -2.11 -1.61
C GLN A 103 7.60 -2.25 -1.53
N VAL A 104 8.29 -1.13 -1.39
CA VAL A 104 9.74 -1.07 -1.20
C VAL A 104 10.03 -0.63 0.23
N GLU A 105 10.64 -1.51 1.01
CA GLU A 105 11.25 -1.22 2.30
C GLU A 105 12.75 -0.99 2.11
N ILE A 106 13.26 0.10 2.64
CA ILE A 106 14.70 0.30 2.83
C ILE A 106 15.00 0.36 4.32
N SER A 107 16.01 -0.37 4.77
CA SER A 107 16.52 -0.31 6.14
C SER A 107 18.02 -0.03 6.10
N VAL A 108 18.45 1.07 6.73
CA VAL A 108 19.87 1.39 6.88
C VAL A 108 20.46 0.42 7.89
N ASP A 109 21.32 -0.48 7.43
CA ASP A 109 21.90 -1.54 8.24
C ASP A 109 23.10 -1.02 9.05
N HIS A 110 23.96 -0.21 8.43
CA HIS A 110 25.15 0.40 9.04
C HIS A 110 25.47 1.77 8.44
N GLY A 111 26.15 2.62 9.22
CA GLY A 111 26.62 3.92 8.75
C GLY A 111 25.47 4.91 8.49
N TYR A 112 25.68 5.81 7.55
CA TYR A 112 24.74 6.87 7.21
C TYR A 112 24.66 7.04 5.68
N VAL A 113 23.45 7.31 5.18
CA VAL A 113 23.21 7.66 3.77
C VAL A 113 22.46 8.97 3.78
N LYS A 114 22.91 9.96 3.00
CA LYS A 114 22.23 11.25 2.95
C LYS A 114 20.87 11.09 2.32
N GLN A 115 19.93 11.93 2.74
CA GLN A 115 18.56 11.86 2.25
C GLN A 115 18.48 12.09 0.73
N ASP A 116 19.23 13.05 0.18
CA ASP A 116 19.25 13.34 -1.26
C ASP A 116 19.82 12.19 -2.09
N GLU A 117 20.80 11.46 -1.55
CA GLU A 117 21.34 10.25 -2.17
C GLU A 117 20.32 9.11 -2.15
N MET A 118 19.61 8.93 -1.03
CA MET A 118 18.53 7.94 -0.90
C MET A 118 17.36 8.25 -1.84
N GLU A 119 16.95 9.52 -1.95
CA GLU A 119 15.92 9.99 -2.87
C GLU A 119 16.27 9.67 -4.33
N ARG A 120 17.52 9.95 -4.73
CA ARG A 120 18.03 9.61 -6.07
C ARG A 120 18.01 8.10 -6.29
N PHE A 121 18.48 7.32 -5.32
CA PHE A 121 18.46 5.86 -5.41
C PHE A 121 17.04 5.30 -5.57
N LEU A 122 16.10 5.75 -4.75
CA LEU A 122 14.69 5.35 -4.82
C LEU A 122 14.06 5.66 -6.18
N PHE A 123 14.38 6.83 -6.75
CA PHE A 123 13.90 7.24 -8.06
C PHE A 123 14.45 6.37 -9.21
N GLU A 124 15.67 5.85 -9.06
CA GLU A 124 16.31 4.98 -10.06
C GLU A 124 15.83 3.53 -9.99
N LEU A 125 15.01 3.13 -9.01
CA LEU A 125 14.44 1.78 -8.96
C LEU A 125 13.46 1.55 -10.11
N GLN A 126 13.87 0.69 -11.05
CA GLN A 126 13.10 0.35 -12.24
C GLN A 126 12.90 -1.17 -12.38
N PRO A 127 11.82 -1.63 -13.03
CA PRO A 127 11.64 -3.03 -13.37
C PRO A 127 12.85 -3.63 -14.09
N VAL A 128 13.40 -4.73 -13.56
CA VAL A 128 14.43 -5.52 -14.26
C VAL A 128 13.89 -6.04 -15.60
N ASN A 129 12.60 -6.38 -15.64
CA ASN A 129 11.86 -6.70 -16.84
C ASN A 129 10.69 -5.71 -17.00
N MET A 130 10.86 -4.75 -17.91
CA MET A 130 9.88 -3.69 -18.14
C MET A 130 8.53 -4.22 -18.65
N GLU A 131 8.51 -5.26 -19.49
CA GLU A 131 7.25 -5.84 -19.99
C GLU A 131 6.49 -6.57 -18.88
N LEU A 132 7.20 -7.25 -17.98
CA LEU A 132 6.58 -7.82 -16.78
C LEU A 132 6.06 -6.71 -15.85
N GLY A 133 6.82 -5.63 -15.66
CA GLY A 133 6.38 -4.49 -14.85
C GLY A 133 5.08 -3.86 -15.38
N LYS A 134 5.00 -3.66 -16.71
CA LYS A 134 3.76 -3.23 -17.37
C LYS A 134 2.63 -4.23 -17.18
N THR A 135 2.90 -5.53 -17.28
CA THR A 135 1.89 -6.57 -17.04
C THR A 135 1.35 -6.47 -15.61
N ILE A 136 2.23 -6.44 -14.60
CA ILE A 136 1.85 -6.33 -13.19
C ILE A 136 1.00 -5.09 -12.91
N LEU A 137 1.34 -3.92 -13.49
CA LEU A 137 0.54 -2.70 -13.34
C LEU A 137 -0.91 -2.88 -13.79
N HIS A 138 -1.17 -3.69 -14.82
CA HIS A 138 -2.52 -3.94 -15.33
C HIS A 138 -3.20 -5.17 -14.72
N THR A 139 -2.46 -6.00 -13.98
CA THR A 139 -3.00 -7.17 -13.28
C THR A 139 -3.79 -6.74 -12.05
N SER A 140 -5.01 -7.25 -11.91
CA SER A 140 -5.91 -6.92 -10.80
C SER A 140 -5.38 -7.35 -9.42
N PHE A 141 -5.67 -6.56 -8.38
CA PHE A 141 -5.27 -6.81 -6.98
C PHE A 141 -5.50 -8.25 -6.53
N HIS A 142 -6.68 -8.84 -6.77
CA HIS A 142 -7.00 -10.20 -6.33
C HIS A 142 -6.10 -11.29 -6.93
N LEU A 143 -5.49 -11.04 -8.09
CA LEU A 143 -4.56 -11.97 -8.73
C LEU A 143 -3.13 -11.82 -8.19
N LEU A 144 -2.79 -10.64 -7.68
CA LEU A 144 -1.47 -10.34 -7.13
C LEU A 144 -1.41 -10.68 -5.63
N SER A 145 -2.42 -10.28 -4.86
CA SER A 145 -2.42 -10.43 -3.42
C SER A 145 -2.33 -11.90 -2.98
N PHE A 146 -1.29 -12.20 -2.20
CA PHE A 146 -1.12 -13.44 -1.46
C PHE A 146 -2.31 -13.73 -0.55
N GLN A 147 -2.76 -12.74 0.24
CA GLN A 147 -3.88 -12.90 1.17
C GLN A 147 -5.22 -13.10 0.44
N ALA A 148 -5.44 -12.42 -0.68
CA ALA A 148 -6.64 -12.64 -1.50
C ALA A 148 -6.70 -14.06 -2.09
N LYS A 149 -5.54 -14.62 -2.48
CA LYS A 149 -5.42 -15.97 -3.05
C LYS A 149 -5.53 -17.10 -2.02
N ARG A 150 -5.17 -16.84 -0.75
CA ARG A 150 -5.08 -17.88 0.29
C ARG A 150 -6.09 -17.76 1.42
N SER A 151 -6.65 -16.58 1.66
CA SER A 151 -7.64 -16.33 2.72
C SER A 151 -7.22 -16.82 4.11
N GLU A 152 -5.97 -16.55 4.49
CA GLU A 152 -5.39 -17.07 5.74
C GLU A 152 -5.34 -16.01 6.86
N MET A 153 -4.85 -14.80 6.57
CA MET A 153 -4.54 -13.81 7.61
C MET A 153 -4.75 -12.35 7.18
N GLY A 154 -4.77 -11.44 8.16
CA GLY A 154 -4.85 -9.99 7.93
C GLY A 154 -6.22 -9.52 7.46
N GLU A 155 -6.33 -8.22 7.20
CA GLU A 155 -7.62 -7.60 6.84
C GLU A 155 -8.15 -8.14 5.51
N ILE A 156 -7.28 -8.32 4.51
CA ILE A 156 -7.63 -8.86 3.19
C ILE A 156 -8.10 -10.33 3.27
N GLY A 157 -7.49 -11.13 4.15
CA GLY A 157 -7.82 -12.55 4.30
C GLY A 157 -9.19 -12.82 4.94
N ARG A 158 -9.90 -11.78 5.43
CA ARG A 158 -11.26 -11.93 5.96
C ARG A 158 -12.30 -12.22 4.88
N CYS A 159 -12.05 -11.84 3.64
CA CYS A 159 -12.84 -12.30 2.49
C CYS A 159 -12.26 -13.61 1.95
N ARG A 160 -13.15 -14.57 1.66
CA ARG A 160 -12.78 -15.92 1.19
C ARG A 160 -12.69 -16.03 -0.32
N GLU A 161 -13.40 -15.16 -1.02
CA GLU A 161 -13.47 -15.13 -2.46
C GLU A 161 -13.17 -13.72 -2.94
N TRP A 162 -12.25 -13.60 -3.88
CA TRP A 162 -11.85 -12.32 -4.47
C TRP A 162 -11.91 -12.43 -5.99
N ASN A 163 -12.60 -11.49 -6.63
CA ASN A 163 -12.89 -11.54 -8.06
C ASN A 163 -12.73 -10.17 -8.73
N ALA A 164 -12.71 -10.17 -10.05
CA ALA A 164 -12.97 -8.95 -10.81
C ALA A 164 -14.42 -8.50 -10.57
N PRO A 165 -14.72 -7.18 -10.61
CA PRO A 165 -16.07 -6.68 -10.39
C PRO A 165 -17.10 -7.26 -11.37
N ASP A 166 -16.72 -7.50 -12.63
CA ASP A 166 -17.61 -8.03 -13.66
C ASP A 166 -18.00 -9.50 -13.44
N ASP A 167 -17.24 -10.23 -12.61
CA ASP A 167 -17.41 -11.66 -12.37
C ASP A 167 -18.23 -11.98 -11.12
N VAL A 168 -18.62 -10.98 -10.32
CA VAL A 168 -19.29 -11.18 -9.04
C VAL A 168 -20.40 -10.16 -8.82
N SER A 169 -21.51 -10.60 -8.21
CA SER A 169 -22.54 -9.68 -7.74
C SER A 169 -22.15 -9.10 -6.39
N TYR A 170 -22.18 -7.78 -6.27
CA TYR A 170 -21.87 -7.06 -5.04
C TYR A 170 -22.81 -5.88 -4.82
N VAL A 171 -22.80 -5.33 -3.60
CA VAL A 171 -23.60 -4.15 -3.26
C VAL A 171 -22.94 -2.92 -3.86
N ASN A 172 -23.65 -2.24 -4.77
CA ASN A 172 -23.16 -1.00 -5.36
C ASN A 172 -23.22 0.12 -4.30
N LEU A 173 -22.05 0.55 -3.82
CA LEU A 173 -21.91 1.70 -2.93
C LEU A 173 -22.15 3.02 -3.69
N LEU A 174 -22.81 3.99 -3.07
CA LEU A 174 -23.05 5.32 -3.67
C LEU A 174 -21.75 6.01 -4.10
N ILE A 175 -20.66 5.76 -3.38
CA ILE A 175 -19.34 6.31 -3.69
C ILE A 175 -18.83 5.90 -5.09
N HIS A 176 -19.25 4.73 -5.62
CA HIS A 176 -18.79 4.27 -6.94
C HIS A 176 -19.09 5.26 -8.06
N GLU A 177 -20.22 5.97 -7.99
CA GLU A 177 -20.65 6.91 -9.02
C GLU A 177 -19.86 8.22 -9.00
N LYS A 178 -19.09 8.48 -7.93
CA LYS A 178 -18.34 9.72 -7.72
C LYS A 178 -16.83 9.55 -7.87
N LEU A 179 -16.34 8.31 -7.90
CA LEU A 179 -14.92 8.02 -7.99
C LEU A 179 -14.45 7.94 -9.45
N ASN A 180 -13.31 8.56 -9.73
CA ASN A 180 -12.61 8.42 -11.01
C ASN A 180 -11.60 7.25 -11.01
N TRP A 181 -11.56 6.46 -9.93
CA TRP A 181 -10.66 5.33 -9.78
C TRP A 181 -11.32 4.04 -10.26
N LYS A 182 -10.51 3.15 -10.80
CA LYS A 182 -10.97 1.83 -11.24
C LYS A 182 -11.22 0.97 -10.01
N LEU A 183 -12.46 0.50 -9.83
CA LEU A 183 -12.71 -0.63 -8.93
C LEU A 183 -12.02 -1.86 -9.52
N GLU A 184 -10.99 -2.35 -8.86
CA GLU A 184 -10.10 -3.35 -9.43
C GLU A 184 -10.42 -4.76 -8.94
N SER A 185 -10.90 -4.90 -7.72
CA SER A 185 -11.21 -6.19 -7.10
C SER A 185 -12.26 -6.05 -6.02
N VAL A 186 -13.12 -7.08 -5.92
CA VAL A 186 -14.15 -7.21 -4.90
C VAL A 186 -13.93 -8.51 -4.14
N GLY A 187 -13.86 -8.42 -2.82
CA GLY A 187 -13.75 -9.55 -1.90
C GLY A 187 -15.08 -9.81 -1.20
N CYS A 188 -15.48 -11.07 -1.06
CA CYS A 188 -16.68 -11.49 -0.35
C CYS A 188 -16.35 -12.61 0.66
N GLY A 189 -16.97 -12.55 1.84
CA GLY A 189 -16.93 -13.64 2.82
C GLY A 189 -17.11 -13.16 4.25
N ASN A 190 -17.49 -14.05 5.16
CA ASN A 190 -17.64 -13.77 6.60
C ASN A 190 -18.54 -12.54 6.91
N ASP A 191 -19.69 -12.41 6.21
CA ASP A 191 -20.59 -11.24 6.33
C ASP A 191 -19.91 -9.88 6.02
N GLU A 192 -18.84 -9.93 5.24
CA GLU A 192 -18.03 -8.80 4.82
C GLU A 192 -17.92 -8.74 3.28
N THR A 193 -17.91 -7.52 2.76
CA THR A 193 -17.57 -7.23 1.36
C THR A 193 -16.50 -6.16 1.34
N GLN A 194 -15.39 -6.45 0.66
CA GLN A 194 -14.28 -5.52 0.50
C GLN A 194 -14.14 -5.05 -0.95
N TYR A 195 -13.67 -3.82 -1.13
CA TYR A 195 -13.49 -3.19 -2.43
C TYR A 195 -12.11 -2.54 -2.48
N VAL A 196 -11.36 -2.79 -3.55
CA VAL A 196 -10.04 -2.19 -3.77
C VAL A 196 -10.07 -1.35 -5.04
N TYR A 197 -9.67 -0.08 -4.91
CA TYR A 197 -9.68 0.87 -6.01
C TYR A 197 -8.27 1.32 -6.37
N TRP A 198 -8.05 1.43 -7.67
CA TRP A 198 -6.80 1.80 -8.28
C TRP A 198 -6.88 3.14 -8.98
N ASP A 199 -5.93 4.00 -8.64
CA ASP A 199 -5.74 5.29 -9.29
C ASP A 199 -4.84 5.11 -10.52
N GLU A 200 -5.46 5.16 -11.70
CA GLU A 200 -4.76 5.04 -12.97
C GLU A 200 -3.83 6.22 -13.30
N VAL A 201 -4.00 7.38 -12.64
CA VAL A 201 -3.15 8.54 -12.84
C VAL A 201 -1.89 8.41 -11.98
N ASN A 202 -2.08 8.19 -10.68
CA ASN A 202 -0.97 8.09 -9.72
C ASN A 202 -0.33 6.70 -9.68
N LYS A 203 -0.95 5.70 -10.30
CA LYS A 203 -0.53 4.28 -10.27
C LYS A 203 -0.35 3.76 -8.85
N LEU A 204 -1.37 3.98 -8.01
CA LEU A 204 -1.41 3.58 -6.61
C LEU A 204 -2.81 3.07 -6.22
N TYR A 205 -2.88 2.20 -5.21
CA TYR A 205 -4.16 1.91 -4.56
C TYR A 205 -4.60 3.14 -3.78
N ALA A 206 -5.77 3.67 -4.11
CA ALA A 206 -6.23 4.96 -3.60
C ALA A 206 -7.37 4.84 -2.57
N LEU A 207 -8.13 3.76 -2.64
CA LEU A 207 -9.20 3.49 -1.68
C LEU A 207 -9.32 1.99 -1.43
N TRP A 208 -9.46 1.64 -0.15
CA TRP A 208 -9.94 0.35 0.29
C TRP A 208 -11.22 0.57 1.09
N VAL A 209 -12.27 -0.19 0.76
CA VAL A 209 -13.54 -0.11 1.48
C VAL A 209 -13.86 -1.48 2.07
N CYS A 210 -14.29 -1.48 3.32
CA CYS A 210 -14.72 -2.67 4.03
C CYS A 210 -16.14 -2.45 4.54
N ARG A 211 -17.11 -3.14 3.93
CA ARG A 211 -18.51 -3.19 4.39
C ARG A 211 -18.69 -4.47 5.20
N HIS A 212 -19.13 -4.34 6.45
CA HIS A 212 -19.26 -5.45 7.39
C HIS A 212 -20.51 -5.32 8.25
N LYS A 213 -20.90 -6.40 8.92
CA LYS A 213 -22.01 -6.39 9.89
C LYS A 213 -21.49 -6.32 11.33
N ASN A 214 -22.36 -5.93 12.26
CA ASN A 214 -22.16 -6.05 13.71
C ASN A 214 -20.83 -5.47 14.23
N LYS A 215 -20.31 -4.41 13.61
CA LYS A 215 -19.04 -3.76 13.98
C LYS A 215 -17.83 -4.71 13.94
N ALA A 216 -17.85 -5.71 13.07
CA ALA A 216 -16.75 -6.68 12.90
C ALA A 216 -15.40 -6.01 12.56
N TYR A 217 -15.40 -4.84 11.92
CA TYR A 217 -14.20 -4.03 11.70
C TYR A 217 -14.36 -2.59 12.21
N TYR A 218 -13.94 -2.36 13.46
CA TYR A 218 -13.97 -1.02 14.06
C TYR A 218 -12.75 -0.72 14.94
N PRO A 219 -11.51 -0.74 14.38
CA PRO A 219 -10.27 -0.55 15.12
C PRO A 219 -10.00 0.94 15.45
N ILE A 220 -10.91 1.58 16.18
CA ILE A 220 -10.86 3.02 16.51
C ILE A 220 -9.53 3.48 17.13
N SER A 221 -8.88 2.64 17.95
CA SER A 221 -7.58 2.96 18.56
C SER A 221 -6.47 3.08 17.52
N SER A 222 -6.48 2.19 16.52
CA SER A 222 -5.56 2.23 15.38
C SER A 222 -5.80 3.48 14.54
N TRP A 223 -7.05 3.79 14.21
CA TRP A 223 -7.38 4.98 13.41
C TRP A 223 -7.00 6.27 14.14
N THR A 224 -7.26 6.33 15.44
CA THR A 224 -6.90 7.50 16.26
C THR A 224 -5.39 7.72 16.29
N MET A 225 -4.62 6.65 16.43
CA MET A 225 -3.16 6.69 16.47
C MET A 225 -2.55 7.03 15.11
N ASN A 226 -3.07 6.42 14.04
CA ASN A 226 -2.45 6.46 12.71
C ASN A 226 -3.02 7.56 11.82
N TYR A 227 -4.20 8.10 12.08
CA TYR A 227 -4.79 9.12 11.22
C TYR A 227 -4.95 10.42 12.00
N GLY A 228 -5.60 10.36 13.15
CA GLY A 228 -5.80 11.52 14.01
C GLY A 228 -7.05 11.36 14.87
N PRO A 229 -7.37 12.33 15.74
CA PRO A 229 -8.56 12.25 16.57
C PRO A 229 -9.85 12.17 15.73
N LYS A 230 -10.85 11.45 16.25
CA LYS A 230 -12.17 11.36 15.63
C LYS A 230 -12.82 12.73 15.47
N GLN A 231 -13.35 12.99 14.27
CA GLN A 231 -14.21 14.13 13.95
C GLN A 231 -15.56 13.61 13.46
N ILE A 232 -16.67 14.21 13.90
CA ILE A 232 -18.01 13.85 13.41
C ILE A 232 -18.48 14.93 12.44
N ILE A 233 -18.80 14.54 11.20
CA ILE A 233 -19.27 15.44 10.14
C ILE A 233 -20.45 14.77 9.46
N ASN A 234 -21.61 15.43 9.43
CA ASN A 234 -22.85 14.91 8.83
C ASN A 234 -23.24 13.49 9.31
N GLY A 235 -22.95 13.17 10.58
CA GLY A 235 -23.24 11.85 11.16
C GLY A 235 -22.21 10.75 10.83
N LEU A 236 -21.18 11.05 10.04
CA LEU A 236 -20.08 10.14 9.73
C LEU A 236 -18.87 10.42 10.64
N GLU A 237 -18.08 9.39 10.94
CA GLU A 237 -16.82 9.54 11.67
C GLU A 237 -15.64 9.69 10.71
N PHE A 238 -14.80 10.70 10.93
CA PHE A 238 -13.60 10.98 10.14
C PHE A 238 -12.35 10.92 11.01
N TYR A 239 -11.30 10.30 10.47
CA TYR A 239 -9.95 10.30 11.04
C TYR A 239 -8.97 10.66 9.93
N SER A 240 -8.20 11.74 10.09
CA SER A 240 -7.45 12.31 8.97
C SER A 240 -6.02 12.67 9.33
N HIS A 241 -5.06 12.21 8.53
CA HIS A 241 -3.66 12.63 8.58
C HIS A 241 -3.31 13.43 7.33
N PRO A 242 -2.57 14.55 7.42
CA PRO A 242 -2.28 15.42 6.28
C PRO A 242 -1.67 14.72 5.06
N ASN A 243 -0.84 13.70 5.30
CA ASN A 243 -0.12 13.00 4.24
C ASN A 243 -0.56 11.53 4.04
N ARG A 244 -1.10 10.89 5.08
CA ARG A 244 -1.37 9.43 5.06
C ARG A 244 -2.72 9.14 4.44
N GLY A 245 -3.68 10.04 4.65
CA GLY A 245 -5.02 9.93 4.09
C GLY A 245 -6.09 10.09 5.14
N THR A 246 -7.26 9.56 4.84
CA THR A 246 -8.47 9.74 5.65
C THR A 246 -9.20 8.42 5.78
N VAL A 247 -9.64 8.09 6.99
CA VAL A 247 -10.62 7.04 7.24
C VAL A 247 -11.98 7.71 7.45
N VAL A 248 -13.00 7.22 6.75
CA VAL A 248 -14.40 7.57 6.98
C VAL A 248 -15.13 6.32 7.44
N TYR A 249 -15.91 6.43 8.52
CA TYR A 249 -16.72 5.34 9.03
C TYR A 249 -18.20 5.73 9.06
N GLU A 250 -19.01 4.88 8.47
CA GLU A 250 -20.45 5.03 8.30
C GLU A 250 -21.18 3.92 9.06
N ASP A 251 -22.09 4.26 9.97
CA ASP A 251 -22.90 3.31 10.74
C ASP A 251 -24.35 3.33 10.25
N LEU A 252 -24.75 2.30 9.50
CA LEU A 252 -26.11 2.11 8.96
C LEU A 252 -26.95 1.19 9.84
N GLY A 253 -26.57 1.03 11.12
CA GLY A 253 -27.29 0.19 12.09
C GLY A 253 -26.76 -1.24 12.14
N ASN A 254 -27.29 -2.14 11.31
CA ASN A 254 -26.82 -3.55 11.28
C ASN A 254 -25.61 -3.75 10.36
N GLU A 255 -25.34 -2.77 9.49
CA GLU A 255 -24.23 -2.76 8.55
C GLU A 255 -23.43 -1.49 8.75
N GLN A 256 -22.12 -1.61 8.57
CA GLN A 256 -21.18 -0.50 8.68
C GLN A 256 -20.18 -0.55 7.55
N ILE A 257 -19.65 0.61 7.20
CA ILE A 257 -18.71 0.75 6.10
C ILE A 257 -17.52 1.59 6.57
N ALA A 258 -16.33 1.02 6.46
CA ALA A 258 -15.07 1.73 6.64
C ALA A 258 -14.48 2.03 5.26
N TYR A 259 -14.24 3.30 4.97
CA TYR A 259 -13.57 3.78 3.77
C TYR A 259 -12.18 4.28 4.16
N VAL A 260 -11.13 3.65 3.66
CA VAL A 260 -9.74 4.06 3.92
C VAL A 260 -9.14 4.63 2.64
N PHE A 261 -8.99 5.95 2.61
CA PHE A 261 -8.40 6.68 1.51
C PHE A 261 -6.90 6.81 1.70
N ARG A 262 -6.13 6.57 0.64
CA ARG A 262 -4.72 6.96 0.58
C ARG A 262 -4.65 8.48 0.44
N GLY A 263 -3.78 9.09 1.24
CA GLY A 263 -3.45 10.51 1.18
C GLY A 263 -2.60 10.84 -0.04
N ASN A 264 -1.47 11.51 0.17
CA ASN A 264 -0.62 11.94 -0.93
C ASN A 264 -0.13 10.75 -1.79
N PRO A 265 -0.20 10.83 -3.12
CA PRO A 265 -0.70 11.94 -3.95
C PRO A 265 -2.19 11.82 -4.35
N CYS A 266 -2.92 10.82 -3.86
CA CYS A 266 -4.27 10.47 -4.33
C CYS A 266 -5.37 11.38 -3.77
N THR A 267 -5.35 11.68 -2.46
CA THR A 267 -6.37 12.53 -1.83
C THR A 267 -5.82 13.45 -0.74
N ASN A 268 -6.62 14.46 -0.41
CA ASN A 268 -6.55 15.20 0.85
C ASN A 268 -7.90 15.19 1.59
N PHE A 269 -7.90 15.68 2.83
CA PHE A 269 -9.09 15.67 3.69
C PHE A 269 -10.29 16.43 3.12
N GLU A 270 -10.08 17.58 2.48
CA GLU A 270 -11.17 18.38 1.93
C GLU A 270 -11.83 17.71 0.72
N GLN A 271 -11.03 17.07 -0.16
CA GLN A 271 -11.57 16.27 -1.26
C GLN A 271 -12.43 15.10 -0.75
N VAL A 272 -11.99 14.42 0.31
CA VAL A 272 -12.78 13.33 0.91
C VAL A 272 -14.06 13.88 1.55
N LYS A 273 -14.02 15.01 2.24
CA LYS A 273 -15.22 15.66 2.77
C LYS A 273 -16.22 16.05 1.69
N GLU A 274 -15.75 16.64 0.60
CA GLU A 274 -16.59 17.03 -0.54
C GLU A 274 -17.25 15.81 -1.17
N LEU A 275 -16.52 14.70 -1.30
CA LEU A 275 -17.04 13.43 -1.81
C LEU A 275 -18.28 12.99 -1.02
N PHE A 276 -18.20 12.97 0.32
CA PHE A 276 -19.30 12.56 1.19
C PHE A 276 -20.39 13.63 1.39
N ALA A 277 -20.11 14.90 1.11
CA ALA A 277 -21.15 15.94 1.10
C ALA A 277 -22.09 15.82 -0.11
N CYS A 278 -21.66 15.08 -1.15
CA CYS A 278 -22.38 14.87 -2.41
C CYS A 278 -23.02 13.47 -2.53
N LEU A 279 -22.95 12.65 -1.48
CA LEU A 279 -23.62 11.35 -1.36
C LEU A 279 -24.92 11.50 -0.57
#